data_AF-A0A0F9P616-F1
#
_entry.id   AF-A0A0F9P616-F1
#
_cell.length_a   1.000
_cell.length_b   1.000
_cell.length_c   1.000
_cell.angle_alpha   90.00
_cell.angle_beta   90.00
_cell.angle_gamma   90.00
#
_symmetry.space_group_name_H-M   'P 1'
#
loop_
_entity.id
_entity.type
_entity.pdbx_description
1 polymer ?
#
loop_
_entity_poly.entity_id
_entity_poly.type
_entity_poly.pdbx_seq_one_letter_code
_entity_poly.pdbx_strand_id
1 'polypeptide(L)'
;MLAFPSMLVAPAKDAGMKAPPDADNFPQEEYPHFACFCALQLCRRMQPGEQWENAKIIAAVSDDEIKTMTLEGFLARGLTWAQG
;
A
#
# COMPACT_ATOMS: atom_id res chain seq x y z
N MET A 1 -6.97 -9.79 -9.52
CA MET A 1 -5.55 -10.22 -9.63
C MET A 1 -5.03 -10.56 -8.24
N LEU A 2 -4.22 -11.62 -8.08
CA LEU A 2 -3.41 -11.81 -6.87
C LEU A 2 -2.08 -11.10 -7.10
N ALA A 3 -1.73 -10.14 -6.24
CA ALA A 3 -0.44 -9.46 -6.32
C ALA A 3 0.58 -10.13 -5.40
N PHE A 4 1.83 -10.12 -5.84
CA PHE A 4 3.00 -10.44 -5.02
C PHE A 4 3.64 -9.14 -4.50
N PRO A 5 4.37 -9.16 -3.38
CA PRO A 5 5.01 -7.95 -2.83
C PRO A 5 5.89 -7.21 -3.86
N SER A 6 6.62 -7.95 -4.69
CA SER A 6 7.45 -7.38 -5.77
C SER A 6 6.65 -6.56 -6.79
N MET A 7 5.38 -6.90 -7.04
CA MET A 7 4.50 -6.17 -7.97
C MET A 7 4.04 -4.82 -7.39
N LEU A 8 4.15 -4.63 -6.07
CA LEU A 8 3.78 -3.38 -5.39
C LEU A 8 4.93 -2.37 -5.35
N VAL A 9 6.17 -2.79 -5.63
CA VAL A 9 7.35 -1.91 -5.62
C VAL A 9 7.25 -0.79 -6.65
N ALA A 10 6.84 -1.10 -7.87
CA ALA A 10 6.72 -0.09 -8.93
C ALA A 10 5.62 0.95 -8.63
N PRO A 11 4.37 0.56 -8.29
CA PRO A 11 3.35 1.51 -7.85
C PRO A 11 3.76 2.34 -6.63
N ALA A 12 4.44 1.72 -5.66
CA ALA A 12 4.91 2.42 -4.47
C ALA A 12 5.92 3.53 -4.83
N LYS A 13 6.91 3.23 -5.67
CA LYS A 13 7.90 4.22 -6.12
C LYS A 13 7.27 5.32 -6.96
N ASP A 14 6.34 4.97 -7.85
CA ASP A 14 5.62 5.94 -8.69
C ASP A 14 4.80 6.94 -7.86
N ALA A 15 4.17 6.45 -6.78
CA ALA A 15 3.46 7.29 -5.83
C ALA A 15 4.36 8.09 -4.86
N GLY A 16 5.69 7.91 -4.92
CA GLY A 16 6.65 8.62 -4.07
C GLY A 16 6.93 7.95 -2.72
N MET A 17 6.50 6.70 -2.50
CA MET A 17 6.84 5.97 -1.28
C MET A 17 8.29 5.47 -1.29
N LYS A 18 8.89 5.41 -0.10
CA LYS A 18 10.10 4.63 0.12
C LYS A 18 9.77 3.14 -0.04
N ALA A 19 10.38 2.48 -1.01
CA ALA A 19 10.20 1.04 -1.27
C ALA A 19 11.49 0.25 -0.94
N PRO A 20 11.37 -0.94 -0.33
CA PRO A 20 12.53 -1.74 0.07
C PRO A 20 13.22 -2.40 -1.14
N PRO A 21 14.51 -2.75 -1.02
CA PRO A 21 15.23 -3.51 -2.05
C PRO A 21 14.75 -4.96 -2.14
N ASP A 22 14.33 -5.55 -1.02
CA ASP A 22 13.69 -6.86 -0.91
C ASP A 22 12.25 -6.65 -0.43
N ALA A 23 11.27 -6.92 -1.30
CA ALA A 23 9.86 -6.72 -0.99
C ALA A 23 9.26 -7.84 -0.14
N ASP A 24 9.92 -9.00 -0.07
CA ASP A 24 9.48 -10.15 0.69
C ASP A 24 10.04 -10.14 2.12
N ASN A 25 11.16 -9.45 2.36
CA ASN A 25 11.80 -9.33 3.67
C ASN A 25 12.39 -7.93 3.91
N PHE A 26 11.68 -7.10 4.68
CA PHE A 26 12.11 -5.74 5.02
C PHE A 26 11.66 -5.29 6.42
N PRO A 27 12.39 -4.35 7.05
CA PRO A 27 11.99 -3.79 8.34
C PRO A 27 10.81 -2.82 8.17
N GLN A 28 9.64 -3.18 8.71
CA GLN A 28 8.42 -2.38 8.56
C GLN A 28 8.56 -0.96 9.15
N GLU A 29 9.36 -0.80 10.20
CA GLU A 29 9.59 0.51 10.83
C GLU A 29 10.30 1.50 9.89
N GLU A 30 11.14 1.00 8.97
CA GLU A 30 11.84 1.85 8.00
C GLU A 30 11.04 2.09 6.72
N TYR A 31 10.02 1.27 6.47
CA TYR A 31 9.17 1.30 5.27
C TYR A 31 7.68 1.20 5.63
N PRO A 32 7.16 2.08 6.51
CA PRO A 32 5.81 1.92 7.08
C PRO A 32 4.69 2.04 6.02
N HIS A 33 4.84 2.94 5.04
CA HIS A 33 3.90 3.05 3.92
C HIS A 33 3.87 1.82 3.05
N PHE A 34 5.04 1.24 2.74
CA PHE A 34 5.13 0.03 1.94
C PHE A 34 4.55 -1.17 2.70
N ALA A 35 4.84 -1.28 4.01
CA ALA A 35 4.23 -2.30 4.87
C ALA A 35 2.70 -2.20 4.87
N CYS A 36 2.16 -0.99 5.04
CA CYS A 36 0.73 -0.75 4.99
C CYS A 36 0.14 -1.08 3.62
N PHE A 37 0.83 -0.71 2.54
CA PHE A 37 0.42 -1.01 1.18
C PHE A 37 0.36 -2.52 0.90
N CYS A 38 1.38 -3.26 1.33
CA CYS A 38 1.37 -4.72 1.30
C CYS A 38 0.17 -5.29 2.08
N ALA A 39 -0.06 -4.83 3.31
CA ALA A 39 -1.18 -5.31 4.13
C ALA A 39 -2.55 -5.02 3.49
N LEU A 40 -2.69 -3.88 2.81
CA LEU A 40 -3.95 -3.48 2.18
C LEU A 40 -4.19 -4.11 0.82
N GLN A 41 -3.17 -4.51 0.07
CA GLN A 41 -3.32 -4.99 -1.31
C GLN A 41 -3.09 -6.50 -1.49
N LEU A 42 -2.26 -7.11 -0.64
CA LEU A 42 -1.95 -8.54 -0.74
C LEU A 42 -3.10 -9.40 -0.17
N CYS A 43 -3.06 -10.71 -0.49
CA CYS A 43 -4.03 -11.71 -0.02
C CYS A 43 -5.51 -11.42 -0.35
N ARG A 44 -5.78 -10.48 -1.26
CA ARG A 44 -7.12 -10.19 -1.75
C ARG A 44 -7.16 -10.03 -3.26
N ARG A 45 -8.37 -10.07 -3.80
CA ARG A 45 -8.62 -9.77 -5.20
C ARG A 45 -8.66 -8.27 -5.41
N MET A 46 -7.74 -7.76 -6.20
CA MET A 46 -7.77 -6.38 -6.68
C MET A 46 -8.36 -6.28 -8.09
N GLN A 47 -8.98 -5.14 -8.37
CA GLN A 47 -9.33 -4.70 -9.72
C GLN A 47 -8.07 -4.29 -10.50
N PRO A 48 -8.07 -4.40 -11.83
CA PRO A 48 -6.98 -3.90 -12.65
C PRO A 48 -6.73 -2.41 -12.39
N GLY A 49 -5.49 -2.04 -12.07
CA GLY A 49 -5.10 -0.64 -11.86
C GLY A 49 -5.22 -0.14 -10.42
N GLU A 50 -5.95 -0.87 -9.57
CA GLU A 50 -6.26 -0.47 -8.19
C GLU A 50 -5.01 -0.19 -7.34
N GLN A 51 -3.95 -0.97 -7.54
CA GLN A 51 -2.69 -0.79 -6.83
C GLN A 51 -2.04 0.57 -7.11
N TRP A 52 -2.24 1.15 -8.30
CA TRP A 52 -1.65 2.45 -8.64
C TRP A 52 -2.37 3.60 -7.95
N GLU A 53 -3.71 3.57 -7.92
CA GLU A 53 -4.49 4.61 -7.27
C GLU A 53 -4.39 4.52 -5.74
N ASN A 54 -4.45 3.30 -5.18
CA ASN A 54 -4.28 3.09 -3.75
C ASN A 54 -2.89 3.51 -3.26
N ALA A 55 -1.85 3.32 -4.08
CA ALA A 55 -0.50 3.75 -3.75
C ALA A 55 -0.44 5.28 -3.50
N LYS A 56 -1.11 6.08 -4.33
CA LYS A 56 -1.15 7.56 -4.16
C LYS A 56 -1.80 7.96 -2.85
N ILE A 57 -2.87 7.28 -2.46
CA ILE A 57 -3.62 7.57 -1.23
C ILE A 57 -2.76 7.24 0.00
N ILE A 58 -2.08 6.10 -0.03
CA ILE A 58 -1.20 5.68 1.06
C ILE A 58 0.01 6.62 1.15
N ALA A 59 0.63 6.96 0.03
CA ALA A 59 1.78 7.88 -0.02
C ALA A 59 1.46 9.29 0.51
N ALA A 60 0.21 9.72 0.43
CA ALA A 60 -0.24 11.01 0.93
C ALA A 60 -0.42 11.06 2.46
N VAL A 61 -0.41 9.91 3.15
CA VAL A 61 -0.48 9.84 4.62
C VAL A 61 0.88 10.16 5.22
N SER A 62 0.93 10.93 6.31
CA SER A 62 2.20 11.24 6.99
C SER A 62 2.81 10.01 7.69
N ASP A 63 4.13 10.03 7.92
CA ASP A 63 4.88 8.97 8.62
C ASP A 63 4.36 8.66 10.03
N ASP A 64 3.76 9.64 10.70
CA ASP A 64 3.17 9.47 12.03
C ASP A 64 1.77 8.85 11.95
N GLU A 65 0.94 9.30 10.99
CA GLU A 65 -0.42 8.79 10.82
C GLU A 65 -0.46 7.38 10.24
N ILE A 66 0.45 7.04 9.33
CA ILE A 66 0.42 5.75 8.61
C ILE A 66 0.50 4.55 9.56
N LYS A 67 1.17 4.71 10.70
CA LYS A 67 1.37 3.66 11.72
C LYS A 67 0.13 3.39 12.55
N THR A 68 -0.80 4.33 12.60
CA THR A 68 -2.04 4.24 13.39
C THR A 68 -3.29 4.21 12.51
N MET A 69 -3.11 4.29 11.20
CA MET A 69 -4.22 4.36 10.26
C MET A 69 -5.03 3.07 10.21
N THR A 70 -6.36 3.21 10.23
CA THR A 70 -7.29 2.10 10.09
C THR A 70 -7.76 1.96 8.65
N LEU A 71 -8.29 0.79 8.29
CA LEU A 71 -8.90 0.58 6.98
C LEU A 71 -9.99 1.61 6.69
N GLU A 72 -10.88 1.87 7.65
CA GLU A 72 -11.95 2.88 7.53
C GLU A 72 -11.38 4.27 7.22
N GLY A 73 -10.26 4.64 7.83
CA GLY A 73 -9.59 5.91 7.56
C GLY A 73 -8.97 6.00 6.17
N PHE A 74 -8.54 4.87 5.59
CA PHE A 74 -8.12 4.81 4.18
C PHE A 74 -9.32 4.88 3.24
N LEU A 75 -10.40 4.17 3.53
CA LEU A 75 -11.64 4.20 2.74
C LEU A 75 -12.21 5.63 2.69
N ALA A 76 -12.19 6.34 3.81
CA ALA A 76 -12.61 7.75 3.87
C ALA A 76 -11.73 8.69 3.02
N ARG A 77 -10.48 8.30 2.75
CA ARG A 77 -9.55 8.99 1.85
C ARG A 77 -9.65 8.52 0.39
N GLY A 78 -10.65 7.70 0.07
CA GLY A 78 -10.92 7.22 -1.29
C GLY A 78 -10.18 5.93 -1.67
N LEU A 79 -9.57 5.23 -0.70
CA LEU A 79 -8.91 3.96 -0.97
C LEU A 79 -9.95 2.97 -1.50
N THR A 80 -9.66 2.39 -2.66
CA THR A 80 -10.50 1.34 -3.20
C THR A 80 -10.11 0.03 -2.51
N TRP A 81 -11.09 -0.59 -1.87
CA TRP A 81 -10.95 -1.90 -1.25
C TRP A 81 -12.18 -2.70 -1.65
N ALA A 82 -12.12 -3.31 -2.81
CA ALA A 82 -13.24 -4.11 -3.31
C ALA A 82 -13.52 -5.26 -2.33
N GLN A 83 -14.59 -5.14 -1.54
CA GLN A 83 -15.29 -6.30 -1.01
C GLN A 83 -16.02 -6.92 -2.20
N GLY A 84 -15.70 -8.19 -2.49
CA GLY A 84 -16.53 -8.99 -3.39
C GLY A 84 -17.94 -9.13 -2.83
#